data_AF-A0A352S3R3-F1
#
_entry.id   AF-A0A352S3R3-F1
#
_cell.length_a   1.000
_cell.length_b   1.000
_cell.length_c   1.000
_cell.angle_alpha   90.00
_cell.angle_beta   90.00
_cell.angle_gamma   90.00
#
_symmetry.space_group_name_H-M   'P 1'
#
loop_
_entity.id
_entity.type
_entity.pdbx_description
1 polymer ?
#
loop_
_entity_poly.entity_id
_entity_poly.type
_entity_poly.pdbx_seq_one_letter_code
_entity_poly.pdbx_strand_id
1 'polypeptide(L)' 'AIREASAQVAALLADPHGHIYICGLKGMEEGVLDAFAEVCATSGQSWQDIEPRLRAEGRLHIETY' A
#
# COMPACT_ATOMS: atom_id res chain seq x y z
N ALA A 1 -11.13 -6.63 -4.06
CA ALA A 1 -9.82 -6.58 -4.74
C ALA A 1 -8.64 -6.57 -3.77
N ILE A 2 -8.19 -5.42 -3.21
CA ILE A 2 -6.99 -5.37 -2.33
C ILE A 2 -7.15 -6.26 -1.09
N ARG A 3 -8.28 -6.16 -0.40
CA ARG A 3 -8.57 -6.94 0.83
C ARG A 3 -8.67 -8.45 0.56
N GLU A 4 -9.23 -8.84 -0.59
CA GLU A 4 -9.35 -10.25 -1.00
C GLU A 4 -7.98 -10.86 -1.35
N ALA A 5 -7.05 -10.03 -1.87
CA ALA A 5 -5.68 -10.43 -2.20
C ALA A 5 -4.68 -10.16 -1.06
N SER A 6 -5.14 -10.05 0.19
CA SER A 6 -4.35 -9.59 1.34
C SER A 6 -2.99 -10.27 1.48
N ALA A 7 -2.94 -11.61 1.38
CA ALA A 7 -1.70 -12.37 1.50
C ALA A 7 -0.67 -12.02 0.40
N GLN A 8 -1.13 -11.82 -0.83
CA GLN A 8 -0.25 -11.46 -1.97
C GLN A 8 0.21 -10.01 -1.85
N VAL A 9 -0.68 -9.11 -1.43
CA VAL A 9 -0.34 -7.70 -1.20
C VAL A 9 0.66 -7.56 -0.06
N ALA A 10 0.49 -8.28 1.05
CA ALA A 10 1.45 -8.29 2.16
C ALA A 10 2.83 -8.79 1.72
N ALA A 11 2.89 -9.83 0.88
CA ALA A 11 4.15 -10.31 0.32
C ALA A 11 4.83 -9.25 -0.57
N LEU A 12 4.07 -8.55 -1.42
CA LEU A 12 4.58 -7.46 -2.27
C LEU A 12 5.07 -6.26 -1.45
N LEU A 13 4.40 -5.93 -0.35
CA LEU A 13 4.82 -4.85 0.57
C LEU A 13 6.15 -5.14 1.26
N ALA A 14 6.47 -6.42 1.46
CA ALA A 14 7.74 -6.87 2.04
C ALA A 14 8.86 -7.02 0.99
N ASP A 15 8.53 -7.10 -0.30
CA ASP A 15 9.49 -7.26 -1.38
C ASP A 15 10.29 -5.96 -1.59
N PRO A 16 11.63 -5.96 -1.50
CA PRO A 16 12.45 -4.78 -1.79
C PRO A 16 12.36 -4.30 -3.25
N HIS A 17 11.92 -5.16 -4.18
CA HIS A 17 11.69 -4.83 -5.58
C HIS A 17 10.21 -4.53 -5.89
N GLY A 18 9.33 -4.58 -4.88
CA GLY A 18 7.92 -4.22 -5.04
C GLY A 18 7.73 -2.71 -5.17
N HIS A 19 6.97 -2.29 -6.19
CA HIS A 19 6.52 -0.91 -6.40
C HIS A 19 4.99 -0.82 -6.40
N ILE A 20 4.46 0.27 -5.84
CA ILE A 20 3.04 0.56 -5.73
C ILE A 20 2.74 1.87 -6.44
N TYR A 21 1.72 1.85 -7.28
CA TYR A 21 1.21 3.01 -7.99
C TYR A 21 -0.29 3.13 -7.71
N ILE A 22 -0.71 4.29 -7.22
CA ILE A 22 -2.11 4.63 -6.95
C ILE A 22 -2.47 5.80 -7.86
N CYS A 23 -3.41 5.59 -8.78
CA CYS A 23 -3.91 6.65 -9.66
C CYS A 23 -5.43 6.62 -9.78
N GLY A 24 -6.03 7.79 -10.02
CA GLY A 24 -7.46 7.93 -10.25
C GLY A 24 -8.06 9.13 -9.51
N LEU A 25 -9.35 9.03 -9.15
CA LEU A 25 -10.07 10.14 -8.51
C LEU A 25 -9.60 10.34 -7.07
N LYS A 26 -9.42 11.58 -6.63
CA LYS A 26 -9.03 11.91 -5.25
C LYS A 26 -9.90 11.24 -4.17
N GLY A 27 -11.19 11.07 -4.44
CA GLY A 27 -12.11 10.39 -3.53
C GLY A 27 -11.82 8.89 -3.30
N MET A 28 -10.92 8.27 -4.07
CA MET A 28 -10.54 6.86 -3.89
C MET A 28 -9.37 6.67 -2.91
N GLU A 29 -8.55 7.70 -2.70
CA GLU A 29 -7.25 7.56 -2.06
C GLU A 29 -7.36 7.01 -0.65
N GLU A 30 -8.22 7.60 0.17
CA GLU A 30 -8.46 7.20 1.56
C GLU A 30 -8.84 5.72 1.65
N GLY A 31 -9.81 5.28 0.83
CA GLY A 31 -10.25 3.89 0.83
C GLY A 31 -9.18 2.88 0.37
N VAL A 32 -8.26 3.30 -0.50
CA VAL A 32 -7.11 2.48 -0.92
C VAL A 32 -6.08 2.40 0.21
N LEU A 33 -5.75 3.52 0.86
CA LEU A 33 -4.81 3.56 1.98
C LEU A 33 -5.33 2.76 3.17
N ASP A 34 -6.63 2.84 3.46
CA ASP A 34 -7.28 2.03 4.49
C ASP A 34 -7.21 0.53 4.19
N ALA A 35 -7.29 0.14 2.92
CA ALA A 35 -7.14 -1.25 2.52
C ALA A 35 -5.71 -1.75 2.75
N PHE A 36 -4.69 -0.94 2.43
CA PHE A 36 -3.30 -1.28 2.74
C PHE A 36 -3.05 -1.37 4.25
N ALA A 37 -3.60 -0.44 5.04
CA ALA A 37 -3.49 -0.46 6.50
C ALA A 37 -4.03 -1.76 7.11
N GLU A 38 -5.19 -2.24 6.65
CA GLU A 38 -5.75 -3.51 7.11
C GLU A 38 -4.92 -4.72 6.68
N VAL A 39 -4.41 -4.73 5.44
CA VAL A 39 -3.50 -5.80 4.99
C VAL A 39 -2.24 -5.85 5.84
N CYS A 40 -1.63 -4.69 6.13
CA CYS A 40 -0.50 -4.63 7.04
C CYS A 40 -0.85 -5.17 8.43
N ALA A 41 -1.95 -4.70 9.03
CA ALA A 41 -2.38 -5.13 10.36
C ALA A 41 -2.60 -6.65 10.46
N THR A 42 -3.26 -7.24 9.47
CA THR A 42 -3.49 -8.71 9.41
C THR A 42 -2.22 -9.53 9.21
N SER A 43 -1.18 -8.94 8.63
CA SER A 43 0.14 -9.57 8.43
C SER A 43 1.15 -9.30 9.55
N GLY A 44 0.73 -8.60 10.62
CA GLY A 44 1.62 -8.20 11.72
C GLY A 44 2.60 -7.08 11.37
N GLN A 45 2.31 -6.34 10.28
CA GLN A 45 3.06 -5.19 9.82
C GLN A 45 2.31 -3.89 10.13
N SER A 46 3.00 -2.76 10.07
CA SER A 46 2.41 -1.42 10.22
C SER A 46 2.53 -0.65 8.92
N TRP A 47 1.40 -0.22 8.36
CA TRP A 47 1.40 0.65 7.17
C TRP A 47 2.08 1.99 7.47
N GLN A 48 1.93 2.51 8.69
CA GLN A 48 2.57 3.77 9.12
C GLN A 48 4.11 3.68 9.11
N ASP A 49 4.67 2.48 9.27
CA ASP A 49 6.11 2.26 9.20
C ASP A 49 6.58 1.96 7.76
N ILE A 50 5.76 1.25 6.98
CA ILE A 50 6.10 0.82 5.62
C ILE A 50 5.95 1.96 4.61
N GLU A 51 4.86 2.71 4.66
CA GLU A 51 4.56 3.80 3.73
C GLU A 51 5.72 4.82 3.60
N PRO A 52 6.24 5.43 4.69
CA PRO A 52 7.31 6.41 4.57
C PRO A 52 8.58 5.81 3.97
N ARG A 53 8.88 4.55 4.28
CA ARG A 53 10.02 3.82 3.69
C ARG A 53 9.83 3.63 2.18
N LEU A 54 8.66 3.15 1.76
CA LEU A 54 8.35 2.98 0.33
C LEU A 54 8.43 4.31 -0.42
N ARG A 55 7.95 5.41 0.17
CA ARG A 55 8.08 6.75 -0.43
C ARG A 55 9.52 7.20 -0.54
N ALA A 56 10.31 7.06 0.53
CA ALA A 56 11.71 7.45 0.56
C ALA A 56 12.56 6.66 -0.47
N GLU A 57 12.21 5.40 -0.70
CA GLU A 57 12.88 4.52 -1.68
C GLU A 57 12.33 4.69 -3.11
N GLY A 58 11.37 5.59 -3.34
CA GLY A 58 10.77 5.79 -4.67
C GLY A 58 9.92 4.60 -5.15
N ARG A 59 9.38 3.83 -4.20
CA ARG A 59 8.58 2.61 -4.44
C ARG A 59 7.09 2.81 -4.25
N LEU A 60 6.64 3.93 -3.68
CA LEU A 60 5.23 4.31 -3.60
C LEU A 60 4.98 5.62 -4.35
N HIS A 61 4.10 5.56 -5.36
CA HIS A 61 3.69 6.68 -6.19
C HIS A 61 2.18 6.88 -6.07
N ILE A 62 1.74 8.09 -5.75
CA ILE A 62 0.33 8.44 -5.63
C ILE A 62 0.05 9.66 -6.50
N GLU A 63 -0.79 9.46 -7.52
CA GLU A 63 -1.19 10.46 -8.51
C GLU A 63 -2.71 10.47 -8.63
N THR A 64 -3.38 11.06 -7.64
CA THR A 64 -4.84 11.21 -7.61
C THR A 64 -5.26 12.64 -7.96
N TYR A 65 -6.42 12.80 -8.59
CA TYR A 65 -6.94 14.09 -9.07
C TYR A 65 -8.41 14.33 -8.72
#